data_AF-A0A353WIT5-F1
#
_entry.id   AF-A0A353WIT5-F1
#
_cell.length_a   1.000
_cell.length_b   1.000
_cell.length_c   1.000
_cell.angle_alpha   90.00
_cell.angle_beta   90.00
_cell.angle_gamma   90.00
#
_symmetry.space_group_name_H-M   'P 1'
#
loop_
_entity.id
_entity.type
_entity.pdbx_description
1 polymer ?
#
loop_
_entity_poly.entity_id
_entity_poly.type
_entity_poly.pdbx_seq_one_letter_code
_entity_poly.pdbx_strand_id
1 'polypeptide(L)'
;MRGVKVFFVGLAMPFLMAATPQAQIFQSSIYSSVTSDSSLVQALDCMTETKAQWAQQAILGENLTKRPIKVLFRDLAQLSPAYASFDALGWKDGNQLFIYINNRHRNAPPEALASLLSHEAVHQDPYSSIEEETYGWGYEANVWIEMKQKKPELNALSPNEYPLVRRLNTLENMFKAANYTNTRIKEAVSTNPGYRNLPLRSPGFGE
;
A
#
# COMPACT_ATOMS: atom_id res chain seq x y z
N MET A 1 55.04 9.64 43.99
CA MET A 1 53.57 9.42 43.95
C MET A 1 53.05 9.99 42.64
N ARG A 2 52.61 9.11 41.72
CA ARG A 2 52.19 9.48 40.35
C ARG A 2 50.69 9.79 40.35
N GLY A 3 50.33 10.97 39.82
CA GLY A 3 48.95 11.42 39.69
C GLY A 3 48.16 10.60 38.66
N VAL A 4 46.94 10.22 39.03
CA VAL A 4 45.99 9.53 38.17
C VAL A 4 45.31 10.56 37.26
N LYS A 5 45.43 10.38 35.94
CA LYS A 5 44.63 11.09 34.93
C LYS A 5 43.34 10.31 34.70
N VAL A 6 42.19 10.93 34.99
CA VAL A 6 40.87 10.40 34.65
C VAL A 6 40.59 10.71 33.18
N PHE A 7 40.42 9.68 32.36
CA PHE A 7 39.91 9.80 31.00
C PHE A 7 38.39 9.78 31.05
N PHE A 8 37.74 10.88 30.65
CA PHE A 8 36.32 10.88 30.31
C PHE A 8 36.15 10.28 28.92
N VAL A 9 35.59 9.08 28.84
CA VAL A 9 35.04 8.53 27.60
C VAL A 9 33.60 9.03 27.51
N GLY A 10 33.38 10.06 26.70
CA GLY A 10 32.03 10.50 26.33
C GLY A 10 31.40 9.46 25.42
N LEU A 11 30.54 8.60 25.97
CA LEU A 11 29.60 7.81 25.18
C LEU A 11 28.54 8.78 24.62
N ALA A 12 28.65 9.13 23.34
CA ALA A 12 27.55 9.74 22.60
C ALA A 12 26.44 8.69 22.46
N MET A 13 25.43 8.75 23.34
CA MET A 13 24.18 8.04 23.11
C MET A 13 23.49 8.66 21.89
N PRO A 14 23.15 7.87 20.86
CA PRO A 14 22.24 8.36 19.84
C PRO A 14 20.88 8.57 20.50
N PHE A 15 20.43 9.82 20.57
CA PHE A 15 19.04 10.13 20.84
C PHE A 15 18.20 9.55 19.70
N LEU A 16 17.63 8.36 19.92
CA LEU A 16 16.41 7.99 19.20
C LEU A 16 15.34 9.00 19.64
N MET A 17 15.04 9.97 18.77
CA MET A 17 13.82 10.76 18.87
C MET A 17 12.65 9.79 18.67
N ALA A 18 12.12 9.25 19.77
CA ALA A 18 10.78 8.69 19.75
C ALA A 18 9.83 9.83 19.35
N ALA A 19 9.03 9.62 18.30
CA ALA A 19 8.01 10.57 17.89
C ALA A 19 7.16 10.94 19.11
N THR A 20 6.93 12.24 19.33
CA THR A 20 6.21 12.72 20.51
C THR A 20 4.75 12.27 20.47
N PRO A 21 4.10 12.00 21.63
CA PRO A 21 2.71 11.55 21.69
C PRO A 21 1.72 12.45 20.94
N GLN A 22 2.03 13.74 20.85
CA GLN A 22 1.18 14.73 20.20
C GLN A 22 1.13 14.57 18.67
N ALA A 23 2.24 14.18 18.02
CA ALA A 23 2.26 13.91 16.58
C ALA A 23 1.45 12.64 16.24
N GLN A 24 1.59 11.60 17.06
CA GLN A 24 0.87 10.34 16.90
C GLN A 24 -0.65 10.50 17.13
N ILE A 25 -1.06 11.33 18.11
CA ILE A 25 -2.47 11.65 18.35
C ILE A 25 -3.05 12.44 17.16
N PHE A 26 -2.32 13.42 16.62
CA PHE A 26 -2.79 14.19 15.47
C PHE A 26 -2.94 13.34 14.20
N GLN A 27 -1.99 12.44 13.90
CA GLN A 27 -2.08 11.49 12.79
C GLN A 27 -3.27 10.53 12.93
N SER A 28 -3.54 10.02 14.13
CA SER A 28 -4.74 9.18 14.36
C SER A 28 -6.05 9.94 14.07
N SER A 29 -6.05 11.27 14.24
CA SER A 29 -7.24 12.09 14.02
C SER A 29 -7.59 12.25 12.53
N ILE A 30 -6.59 12.37 11.65
CA ILE A 30 -6.84 12.60 10.21
C ILE A 30 -7.40 11.36 9.50
N TYR A 31 -6.97 10.16 9.90
CA TYR A 31 -7.44 8.91 9.27
C TYR A 31 -8.68 8.31 9.92
N SER A 32 -9.19 8.89 11.01
CA SER A 32 -10.41 8.41 11.68
C SER A 32 -11.63 8.37 10.73
N SER A 33 -11.61 9.20 9.70
CA SER A 33 -12.63 9.23 8.64
C SER A 33 -12.43 8.15 7.56
N VAL A 34 -11.27 7.49 7.50
CA VAL A 34 -10.88 6.45 6.54
C VAL A 34 -10.99 5.06 7.17
N THR A 35 -10.44 4.88 8.37
CA THR A 35 -10.38 3.60 9.08
C THR A 35 -10.21 3.78 10.59
N SER A 36 -10.56 2.74 11.36
CA SER A 36 -10.27 2.64 12.79
C SER A 36 -9.21 1.56 13.10
N ASP A 37 -8.71 0.86 12.09
CA ASP A 37 -7.71 -0.20 12.26
C ASP A 37 -6.31 0.41 12.33
N SER A 38 -5.58 0.12 13.41
CA SER A 38 -4.26 0.72 13.66
C SER A 38 -3.19 0.31 12.66
N SER A 39 -3.30 -0.86 12.02
CA SER A 39 -2.37 -1.28 10.97
C SER A 39 -2.59 -0.49 9.69
N LEU A 40 -3.86 -0.19 9.36
CA LEU A 40 -4.21 0.64 8.20
C LEU A 40 -3.87 2.11 8.43
N VAL A 41 -4.01 2.61 9.66
CA VAL A 41 -3.50 3.94 10.04
C VAL A 41 -1.99 4.04 9.78
N GLN A 42 -1.21 3.06 10.25
CA GLN A 42 0.23 3.04 10.01
C GLN A 42 0.59 2.90 8.52
N ALA A 43 -0.21 2.15 7.75
CA ALA A 43 -0.02 2.05 6.31
C ALA A 43 -0.22 3.40 5.62
N LEU A 44 -1.27 4.14 5.98
CA LEU A 44 -1.52 5.49 5.48
C LEU A 44 -0.37 6.43 5.86
N ASP A 45 0.17 6.33 7.06
CA ASP A 45 1.36 7.10 7.46
C ASP A 45 2.58 6.81 6.60
N CYS A 46 2.82 5.53 6.29
CA CYS A 46 3.93 5.12 5.43
C CYS A 46 3.83 5.72 4.01
N MET A 47 2.64 6.09 3.53
CA MET A 47 2.47 6.69 2.20
C MET A 47 2.94 8.16 2.13
N THR A 48 3.08 8.83 3.26
CA THR A 48 3.48 10.25 3.35
C THR A 48 4.89 10.44 2.80
N GLU A 49 5.10 11.47 1.97
CA GLU A 49 6.41 11.78 1.36
C GLU A 49 7.03 10.60 0.59
N THR A 50 6.19 9.74 0.02
CA THR A 50 6.59 8.66 -0.90
C THR A 50 5.91 8.82 -2.26
N LYS A 51 6.24 7.95 -3.21
CA LYS A 51 5.50 7.80 -4.45
C LYS A 51 4.02 7.48 -4.22
N ALA A 52 3.63 6.96 -3.05
CA ALA A 52 2.24 6.69 -2.69
C ALA A 52 1.46 7.93 -2.20
N GLN A 53 2.08 9.12 -2.12
CA GLN A 53 1.43 10.30 -1.55
C GLN A 53 0.16 10.72 -2.30
N TRP A 54 0.15 10.63 -3.64
CA TRP A 54 -1.07 10.88 -4.41
C TRP A 54 -2.21 9.94 -4.00
N ALA A 55 -1.93 8.65 -3.85
CA ALA A 55 -2.93 7.68 -3.43
C ALA A 55 -3.43 7.95 -2.00
N GLN A 56 -2.55 8.38 -1.09
CA GLN A 56 -2.93 8.79 0.25
C GLN A 56 -3.92 9.96 0.21
N GLN A 57 -3.64 10.99 -0.59
CA GLN A 57 -4.52 12.13 -0.79
C GLN A 57 -5.87 11.72 -1.38
N ALA A 58 -5.86 10.85 -2.39
CA ALA A 58 -7.07 10.28 -2.96
C ALA A 58 -7.89 9.52 -1.90
N ILE A 59 -7.26 8.71 -1.05
CA ILE A 59 -7.91 8.01 0.06
C ILE A 59 -8.49 8.99 1.09
N LEU A 60 -7.79 10.10 1.37
CA LEU A 60 -8.24 11.14 2.30
C LEU A 60 -9.38 12.02 1.75
N GLY A 61 -9.72 11.91 0.47
CA GLY A 61 -10.88 12.58 -0.12
C GLY A 61 -10.58 13.41 -1.37
N GLU A 62 -9.32 13.50 -1.81
CA GLU A 62 -8.95 14.11 -3.09
C GLU A 62 -9.23 13.17 -4.28
N ASN A 63 -10.42 12.57 -4.30
CA ASN A 63 -10.90 11.64 -5.31
C ASN A 63 -12.18 12.17 -6.01
N LEU A 64 -12.72 11.39 -6.96
CA LEU A 64 -13.91 11.75 -7.73
C LEU A 64 -15.17 12.00 -6.88
N THR A 65 -15.28 11.37 -5.69
CA THR A 65 -16.44 11.54 -4.80
C THR A 65 -16.31 12.69 -3.81
N LYS A 66 -15.11 13.28 -3.70
CA LYS A 66 -14.75 14.31 -2.69
C LYS A 66 -15.01 13.88 -1.25
N ARG A 67 -14.91 12.57 -0.99
CA ARG A 67 -15.14 11.95 0.32
C ARG A 67 -14.01 10.97 0.65
N PRO A 68 -13.61 10.83 1.92
CA PRO A 68 -12.63 9.82 2.32
C PRO A 68 -13.08 8.42 1.89
N ILE A 69 -12.16 7.66 1.31
CA ILE A 69 -12.36 6.25 0.96
C ILE A 69 -12.35 5.44 2.27
N LYS A 70 -13.33 4.57 2.49
CA LYS A 70 -13.35 3.70 3.68
C LYS A 70 -12.45 2.49 3.47
N VAL A 71 -11.49 2.27 4.36
CA VAL A 71 -10.54 1.15 4.23
C VAL A 71 -10.75 0.16 5.37
N LEU A 72 -10.99 -1.10 5.04
CA LEU A 72 -11.18 -2.16 6.04
C LEU A 72 -10.80 -3.55 5.54
N PHE A 73 -10.39 -4.39 6.48
CA PHE A 73 -10.22 -5.82 6.22
C PHE A 73 -11.58 -6.52 6.15
N ARG A 74 -11.77 -7.38 5.14
CA ARG A 74 -13.01 -8.13 4.91
C ARG A 74 -12.72 -9.51 4.33
N ASP A 75 -13.63 -10.45 4.58
CA ASP A 75 -13.71 -11.66 3.77
C ASP A 75 -14.38 -11.34 2.43
N LEU A 76 -13.58 -11.28 1.37
CA LEU A 76 -14.05 -10.89 0.04
C LEU A 76 -15.02 -11.90 -0.57
N ALA A 77 -14.99 -13.16 -0.13
CA ALA A 77 -15.94 -14.18 -0.59
C ALA A 77 -17.38 -13.83 -0.20
N GLN A 78 -17.58 -13.03 0.86
CA GLN A 78 -18.90 -12.55 1.28
C GLN A 78 -19.47 -11.48 0.36
N LEU A 79 -18.65 -10.80 -0.44
CA LEU A 79 -19.12 -9.89 -1.49
C LEU A 79 -19.49 -10.69 -2.74
N SER A 80 -18.61 -11.61 -3.14
CA SER A 80 -18.86 -12.60 -4.18
C SER A 80 -17.83 -13.72 -4.08
N PRO A 81 -18.22 -15.00 -4.29
CA PRO A 81 -17.26 -16.11 -4.36
C PRO A 81 -16.15 -15.89 -5.38
N ALA A 82 -16.42 -15.10 -6.44
CA ALA A 82 -15.43 -14.76 -7.46
C ALA A 82 -14.24 -13.95 -6.92
N TYR A 83 -14.42 -13.23 -5.80
CA TYR A 83 -13.39 -12.40 -5.18
C TYR A 83 -12.64 -13.10 -4.05
N ALA A 84 -12.95 -14.36 -3.75
CA ALA A 84 -12.37 -15.08 -2.61
C ALA A 84 -10.83 -15.12 -2.64
N SER A 85 -10.23 -15.15 -3.84
CA SER A 85 -8.78 -15.20 -4.02
C SER A 85 -8.11 -13.82 -4.16
N PHE A 86 -8.89 -12.75 -4.26
CA PHE A 86 -8.38 -11.39 -4.50
C PHE A 86 -7.65 -10.88 -3.25
N ASP A 87 -6.63 -10.05 -3.46
CA ASP A 87 -5.86 -9.43 -2.38
C ASP A 87 -6.59 -8.23 -1.78
N ALA A 88 -7.19 -7.41 -2.63
CA ALA A 88 -8.07 -6.33 -2.27
C ALA A 88 -9.09 -6.05 -3.39
N LEU A 89 -10.00 -5.13 -3.12
CA LEU A 89 -11.03 -4.68 -4.05
C LEU A 89 -11.42 -3.22 -3.77
N GLY A 90 -11.25 -2.36 -4.75
CA GLY A 90 -11.94 -1.08 -4.86
C GLY A 90 -13.44 -1.29 -5.09
N TRP A 91 -14.28 -0.65 -4.29
CA TRP A 91 -15.73 -0.81 -4.34
C TRP A 91 -16.45 0.53 -4.22
N LYS A 92 -17.48 0.73 -5.04
CA LYS A 92 -18.32 1.93 -4.99
C LYS A 92 -19.74 1.57 -4.62
N ASP A 93 -20.23 2.12 -3.52
CA ASP A 93 -21.63 2.04 -3.10
C ASP A 93 -22.23 3.46 -3.05
N GLY A 94 -23.11 3.75 -4.02
CA GLY A 94 -23.62 5.11 -4.24
C GLY A 94 -22.49 6.12 -4.48
N ASN A 95 -22.32 7.06 -3.55
CA ASN A 95 -21.28 8.10 -3.57
C ASN A 95 -20.17 7.86 -2.54
N GLN A 96 -20.04 6.64 -2.02
CA GLN A 96 -18.99 6.25 -1.10
C GLN A 96 -18.08 5.21 -1.77
N LEU A 97 -16.77 5.48 -1.72
CA LEU A 97 -15.74 4.54 -2.13
C LEU A 97 -15.26 3.73 -0.92
N PHE A 98 -14.90 2.47 -1.18
CA PHE A 98 -14.33 1.55 -0.22
C PHE A 98 -13.11 0.86 -0.83
N ILE A 99 -12.14 0.54 0.02
CA ILE A 99 -11.08 -0.42 -0.28
C ILE A 99 -11.24 -1.56 0.73
N TYR A 100 -11.60 -2.74 0.22
CA TYR A 100 -11.68 -3.96 1.01
C TYR A 100 -10.40 -4.75 0.84
N ILE A 101 -9.69 -5.00 1.94
CA ILE A 101 -8.46 -5.82 1.92
C ILE A 101 -8.80 -7.21 2.46
N ASN A 102 -8.33 -8.25 1.79
CA ASN A 102 -8.57 -9.62 2.23
C ASN A 102 -7.99 -9.86 3.65
N ASN A 103 -8.77 -10.49 4.52
CA ASN A 103 -8.38 -10.82 5.89
C ASN A 103 -7.03 -11.55 6.01
N ARG A 104 -6.60 -12.29 4.99
CA ARG A 104 -5.30 -12.98 4.96
C ARG A 104 -4.08 -12.05 5.07
N HIS A 105 -4.28 -10.74 4.87
CA HIS A 105 -3.22 -9.73 4.90
C HIS A 105 -3.23 -8.87 6.17
N ARG A 106 -4.05 -9.20 7.17
CA ARG A 106 -4.18 -8.40 8.40
C ARG A 106 -2.87 -8.26 9.18
N ASN A 107 -1.97 -9.23 9.06
CA ASN A 107 -0.66 -9.21 9.70
C ASN A 107 0.45 -8.66 8.78
N ALA A 108 0.13 -8.21 7.56
CA ALA A 108 1.13 -7.66 6.66
C ALA A 108 1.78 -6.39 7.26
N PRO A 109 3.07 -6.13 7.01
CA PRO A 109 3.71 -4.92 7.48
C PRO A 109 3.05 -3.68 6.87
N PRO A 110 3.03 -2.53 7.58
CA PRO A 110 2.38 -1.30 7.11
C PRO A 110 2.82 -0.86 5.71
N GLU A 111 4.07 -1.06 5.34
CA GLU A 111 4.63 -0.68 4.03
C GLU A 111 4.10 -1.55 2.88
N ALA A 112 3.83 -2.83 3.17
CA ALA A 112 3.18 -3.71 2.21
C ALA A 112 1.72 -3.32 2.00
N LEU A 113 1.01 -3.00 3.09
CA LEU A 113 -0.35 -2.47 3.02
C LEU A 113 -0.39 -1.13 2.29
N ALA A 114 0.56 -0.22 2.53
CA ALA A 114 0.68 1.05 1.82
C ALA A 114 0.86 0.87 0.31
N SER A 115 1.65 -0.12 -0.10
CA SER A 115 1.85 -0.47 -1.51
C SER A 115 0.57 -1.02 -2.15
N LEU A 116 -0.19 -1.85 -1.43
CA LEU A 116 -1.48 -2.34 -1.90
C LEU A 116 -2.51 -1.19 -2.00
N LEU A 117 -2.57 -0.32 -0.99
CA LEU A 117 -3.44 0.84 -0.97
C LEU A 117 -3.18 1.80 -2.12
N SER A 118 -1.92 1.93 -2.57
CA SER A 118 -1.59 2.82 -3.68
C SER A 118 -2.22 2.36 -4.99
N HIS A 119 -2.30 1.04 -5.20
CA HIS A 119 -3.03 0.46 -6.31
C HIS A 119 -4.54 0.70 -6.17
N GLU A 120 -5.13 0.29 -5.05
CA GLU A 120 -6.60 0.35 -4.91
C GLU A 120 -7.15 1.78 -4.95
N ALA A 121 -6.35 2.80 -4.61
CA ALA A 121 -6.72 4.21 -4.74
C ALA A 121 -6.91 4.70 -6.20
N VAL A 122 -6.43 3.93 -7.18
CA VAL A 122 -6.63 4.20 -8.61
C VAL A 122 -8.10 4.01 -8.99
N HIS A 123 -8.77 3.01 -8.40
CA HIS A 123 -10.15 2.65 -8.70
C HIS A 123 -11.14 3.62 -8.03
N GLN A 124 -11.49 4.70 -8.73
CA GLN A 124 -12.36 5.76 -8.21
C GLN A 124 -13.78 5.74 -8.79
N ASP A 125 -14.07 4.82 -9.71
CA ASP A 125 -15.38 4.63 -10.31
C ASP A 125 -15.76 3.13 -10.39
N PRO A 126 -16.98 2.77 -10.85
CA PRO A 126 -17.42 1.37 -10.90
C PRO A 126 -16.79 0.52 -12.03
N TYR A 127 -15.95 1.11 -12.88
CA TYR A 127 -15.33 0.45 -14.01
C TYR A 127 -13.89 0.06 -13.66
N SER A 128 -13.39 -0.97 -14.33
CA SER A 128 -11.97 -1.33 -14.32
C SER A 128 -11.58 -1.77 -15.71
N SER A 129 -10.29 -1.70 -16.03
CA SER A 129 -9.75 -2.09 -17.32
C SER A 129 -8.38 -2.72 -17.20
N ILE A 130 -7.95 -3.40 -18.26
CA ILE A 130 -6.61 -3.99 -18.34
C ILE A 130 -5.52 -2.92 -18.17
N GLU A 131 -5.68 -1.73 -18.77
CA GLU A 131 -4.71 -0.64 -18.62
C GLU A 131 -4.67 -0.10 -17.19
N GLU A 132 -5.83 0.02 -16.53
CA GLU A 132 -5.95 0.48 -15.16
C GLU A 132 -5.31 -0.49 -14.16
N GLU A 133 -5.63 -1.79 -14.23
CA GLU A 133 -5.01 -2.83 -13.40
C GLU A 133 -3.49 -2.93 -13.67
N THR A 134 -3.07 -2.77 -14.94
CA THR A 134 -1.65 -2.74 -15.30
C THR A 134 -0.93 -1.59 -14.62
N TYR A 135 -1.53 -0.40 -14.63
CA TYR A 135 -0.99 0.76 -13.94
C TYR A 135 -0.97 0.53 -12.42
N GLY A 136 -2.07 0.05 -11.84
CA GLY A 136 -2.21 -0.23 -10.42
C GLY A 136 -1.14 -1.19 -9.91
N TRP A 137 -0.95 -2.33 -10.58
CA TRP A 137 0.07 -3.32 -10.23
C TRP A 137 1.50 -2.76 -10.39
N GLY A 138 1.74 -1.93 -11.41
CA GLY A 138 3.02 -1.24 -11.60
C GLY A 138 3.29 -0.21 -10.51
N TYR A 139 2.25 0.51 -10.09
CA TYR A 139 2.33 1.49 -9.02
C TYR A 139 2.63 0.82 -7.68
N GLU A 140 1.93 -0.26 -7.37
CA GLU A 140 2.18 -1.14 -6.21
C GLU A 140 3.66 -1.62 -6.18
N ALA A 141 4.18 -2.10 -7.31
CA ALA A 141 5.59 -2.52 -7.41
C ALA A 141 6.57 -1.37 -7.14
N ASN A 142 6.31 -0.19 -7.71
CA ASN A 142 7.16 0.98 -7.61
C ASN A 142 7.20 1.55 -6.19
N VAL A 143 6.05 1.58 -5.52
CA VAL A 143 5.95 1.97 -4.10
C VAL A 143 6.68 0.95 -3.23
N TRP A 144 6.47 -0.35 -3.44
CA TRP A 144 7.16 -1.38 -2.64
C TRP A 144 8.69 -1.28 -2.74
N ILE A 145 9.22 -1.03 -3.94
CA ILE A 145 10.66 -0.80 -4.15
C ILE A 145 11.16 0.39 -3.31
N GLU A 146 10.44 1.51 -3.32
CA GLU A 146 10.80 2.68 -2.52
C GLU A 146 10.73 2.38 -1.02
N MET A 147 9.70 1.66 -0.55
CA MET A 147 9.58 1.28 0.86
C MET A 147 10.79 0.49 1.33
N LYS A 148 11.25 -0.50 0.54
CA LYS A 148 12.44 -1.28 0.86
C LYS A 148 13.75 -0.50 0.75
N GLN A 149 13.80 0.55 -0.08
CA GLN A 149 14.94 1.47 -0.13
C GLN A 149 15.01 2.32 1.15
N LYS A 150 13.86 2.80 1.63
CA LYS A 150 13.76 3.58 2.87
C LYS A 150 13.97 2.71 4.13
N LYS A 151 13.52 1.45 4.08
CA LYS A 151 13.56 0.47 5.18
C LYS A 151 14.16 -0.87 4.72
N PRO A 152 15.50 -0.98 4.65
CA PRO A 152 16.17 -2.17 4.13
C PRO A 152 15.84 -3.48 4.85
N GLU A 153 15.41 -3.43 6.11
CA GLU A 153 14.95 -4.58 6.90
C GLU A 153 13.77 -5.32 6.25
N LEU A 154 12.97 -4.64 5.43
CA LEU A 154 11.87 -5.24 4.69
C LEU A 154 12.35 -6.33 3.70
N ASN A 155 13.62 -6.28 3.27
CA ASN A 155 14.20 -7.32 2.42
C ASN A 155 14.41 -8.66 3.14
N ALA A 156 14.42 -8.65 4.48
CA ALA A 156 14.57 -9.87 5.29
C ALA A 156 13.23 -10.55 5.63
N LEU A 157 12.09 -9.92 5.29
CA LEU A 157 10.78 -10.48 5.57
C LEU A 157 10.54 -11.75 4.77
N SER A 158 10.05 -12.79 5.45
CA SER A 158 9.76 -14.07 4.83
C SER A 158 8.50 -14.00 3.96
N PRO A 159 8.57 -14.29 2.65
CA PRO A 159 7.39 -14.37 1.78
C PRO A 159 6.39 -15.47 2.20
N ASN A 160 6.83 -16.43 3.01
CA ASN A 160 5.96 -17.50 3.53
C ASN A 160 5.13 -17.04 4.73
N GLU A 161 5.57 -16.01 5.45
CA GLU A 161 4.90 -15.45 6.62
C GLU A 161 3.84 -14.42 6.22
N TYR A 162 4.13 -13.63 5.18
CA TYR A 162 3.27 -12.53 4.72
C TYR A 162 2.88 -12.74 3.25
N PRO A 163 1.66 -13.23 2.95
CA PRO A 163 1.20 -13.43 1.58
C PRO A 163 1.28 -12.17 0.72
N LEU A 164 1.02 -10.99 1.30
CA LEU A 164 1.15 -9.72 0.60
C LEU A 164 2.61 -9.42 0.21
N VAL A 165 3.58 -9.66 1.10
CA VAL A 165 5.01 -9.48 0.79
C VAL A 165 5.44 -10.39 -0.37
N ARG A 166 4.96 -11.63 -0.41
CA ARG A 166 5.21 -12.54 -1.55
C ARG A 166 4.66 -11.99 -2.87
N ARG A 167 3.43 -11.47 -2.86
CA ARG A 167 2.85 -10.81 -4.04
C ARG A 167 3.72 -9.62 -4.46
N LEU A 168 4.03 -8.71 -3.54
CA LEU A 168 4.79 -7.49 -3.83
C LEU A 168 6.19 -7.80 -4.37
N ASN A 169 6.88 -8.79 -3.82
CA ASN A 169 8.17 -9.24 -4.34
C ASN A 169 8.04 -9.83 -5.76
N THR A 170 6.92 -10.49 -6.08
CA THR A 170 6.64 -10.97 -7.43
C THR A 170 6.46 -9.81 -8.41
N LEU A 171 5.67 -8.80 -8.02
CA LEU A 171 5.45 -7.59 -8.83
C LEU A 171 6.76 -6.81 -9.04
N GLU A 172 7.54 -6.61 -7.98
CA GLU A 172 8.86 -5.98 -8.06
C GLU A 172 9.78 -6.72 -9.04
N ASN A 173 9.84 -8.05 -8.97
CA ASN A 173 10.67 -8.84 -9.87
C ASN A 173 10.23 -8.68 -11.33
N MET A 174 8.92 -8.67 -11.61
CA MET A 174 8.41 -8.40 -12.95
C MET A 174 8.77 -7.00 -13.42
N PHE A 175 8.62 -6.00 -12.55
CA PHE A 175 8.90 -4.60 -12.86
C PHE A 175 10.39 -4.37 -13.14
N LYS A 176 11.28 -4.91 -12.30
CA LYS A 176 12.73 -4.85 -12.50
C LYS A 176 13.17 -5.60 -13.76
N ALA A 177 12.63 -6.79 -14.01
CA ALA A 177 12.97 -7.58 -15.20
C ALA A 177 12.47 -6.94 -16.51
N ALA A 178 11.49 -6.04 -16.42
CA ALA A 178 11.01 -5.21 -17.51
C ALA A 178 11.68 -3.82 -17.55
N ASN A 179 12.84 -3.65 -16.89
CA ASN A 179 13.57 -2.38 -16.79
C ASN A 179 12.68 -1.21 -16.28
N TYR A 180 11.91 -1.46 -15.22
CA TYR A 180 10.99 -0.52 -14.60
C TYR A 180 9.87 -0.02 -15.54
N THR A 181 9.47 -0.86 -16.50
CA THR A 181 8.27 -0.66 -17.33
C THR A 181 7.18 -1.67 -16.97
N ASN A 182 5.93 -1.36 -17.32
CA ASN A 182 4.79 -2.23 -17.01
C ASN A 182 4.57 -3.38 -18.00
N THR A 183 5.48 -3.62 -18.96
CA THR A 183 5.25 -4.61 -20.05
C THR A 183 4.94 -6.02 -19.52
N ARG A 184 5.76 -6.54 -18.60
CA ARG A 184 5.52 -7.87 -17.99
C ARG A 184 4.31 -7.90 -17.06
N ILE A 185 4.04 -6.79 -16.38
CA ILE A 185 2.85 -6.65 -15.55
C ILE A 185 1.59 -6.70 -16.43
N LYS A 186 1.60 -6.02 -17.58
CA LYS A 186 0.50 -6.03 -18.55
C LYS A 186 0.23 -7.43 -19.06
N GLU A 187 1.27 -8.21 -19.37
CA GLU A 187 1.14 -9.62 -19.76
C GLU A 187 0.48 -10.46 -18.66
N ALA A 188 0.91 -10.28 -17.41
CA ALA A 188 0.35 -10.98 -16.25
C ALA A 188 -1.12 -10.59 -16.00
N VAL A 189 -1.45 -9.30 -16.08
CA VAL A 189 -2.83 -8.80 -15.93
C VAL A 189 -3.73 -9.34 -17.05
N SER A 190 -3.26 -9.27 -18.31
CA SER A 190 -4.04 -9.71 -19.48
C SER A 190 -4.33 -11.21 -19.50
N THR A 191 -3.53 -12.01 -18.80
CA THR A 191 -3.69 -13.48 -18.72
C THR A 191 -4.32 -13.94 -17.39
N ASN A 192 -4.58 -13.02 -16.46
CA ASN A 192 -5.20 -13.33 -15.18
C ASN A 192 -6.67 -13.71 -15.38
N PRO A 193 -7.11 -14.92 -14.96
CA PRO A 193 -8.51 -15.34 -15.08
C PRO A 193 -9.51 -14.40 -14.41
N GLY A 194 -9.10 -13.70 -13.34
CA GLY A 194 -9.91 -12.71 -12.64
C GLY A 194 -10.24 -11.47 -13.47
N TYR A 195 -9.44 -11.17 -14.50
CA TYR A 195 -9.56 -9.99 -15.35
C TYR A 195 -9.97 -10.29 -16.80
N ARG A 196 -10.25 -11.55 -17.12
CA ARG A 196 -10.50 -12.03 -18.51
C ARG A 196 -11.61 -11.30 -19.28
N ASN A 197 -12.52 -10.63 -18.57
CA ASN A 197 -13.67 -9.93 -19.14
C ASN A 197 -13.55 -8.40 -19.05
N LEU A 198 -12.43 -7.87 -18.56
CA LEU A 198 -12.22 -6.43 -18.50
C LEU A 198 -11.98 -5.86 -19.90
N PRO A 199 -12.52 -4.67 -20.22
CA PRO A 199 -12.15 -3.96 -21.43
C PRO A 199 -10.69 -3.52 -21.37
N LEU A 200 -10.11 -3.15 -22.51
CA LEU A 200 -8.75 -2.63 -22.55
C LEU A 200 -8.62 -1.30 -21.77
N ARG A 201 -9.64 -0.44 -21.86
CA ARG A 201 -9.71 0.88 -21.20
C ARG A 201 -11.04 1.08 -20.48
N SER A 202 -11.03 1.92 -19.44
CA SER A 202 -12.18 2.33 -18.63
C SER A 202 -12.35 3.86 -18.71
N PRO A 203 -13.57 4.40 -18.56
CA PRO A 203 -13.80 5.85 -18.62
C PRO A 203 -12.99 6.67 -17.61
N GLY A 204 -12.74 6.12 -16.41
CA GLY A 204 -11.96 6.80 -15.36
C GLY A 204 -10.44 6.71 -15.52
N PHE A 205 -9.93 6.01 -16.55
CA PHE A 205 -8.50 5.77 -16.69
C PHE A 205 -8.02 5.85 -18.16
N GLY A 206 -7.18 6.85 -18.46
CA GLY A 206 -6.45 6.94 -19.72
C GLY A 206 -7.13 7.75 -20.84
N GLU A 207 -7.79 8.86 -20.50
CA GLU A 207 -7.96 9.98 -21.44
C GLU A 207 -6.69 10.85 -21.52
#